data_AF-A0A3M8QXJ8-F1
#
_entry.id   AF-A0A3M8QXJ8-F1
#
_cell.length_a   1.000
_cell.length_b   1.000
_cell.length_c   1.000
_cell.angle_alpha   90.00
_cell.angle_beta   90.00
_cell.angle_gamma   90.00
#
_symmetry.space_group_name_H-M   'P 1'
#
loop_
_entity.id
_entity.type
_entity.pdbx_description
1 polymer ?
#
loop_
_entity_poly.entity_id
_entity_poly.type
_entity_poly.pdbx_seq_one_letter_code
_entity_poly.pdbx_strand_id
1 'polypeptide(L)'
;MQGALRGLYGFVLAPLFLGIGAAQAGGLDQDILGVWQTAHGHSYIRIYDKDGGYFGQSVVHPTDSVQQARAAGQPQILAHFLSQRPGVWSHGTIYDPDNKTHFQGILTLLSPDRLKVYGYVGLQWLGGETIWTKVHGREGKWNPYGQDG
;
A
#
# COMPACT_ATOMS: atom_id res chain seq x y z
N MET A 1 60.57 -21.15 48.47
CA MET A 1 60.70 -21.41 47.02
C MET A 1 59.32 -21.77 46.50
N GLN A 2 58.90 -21.09 45.44
CA GLN A 2 57.54 -21.03 44.93
C GLN A 2 57.20 -22.25 44.05
N GLY A 3 55.91 -22.64 44.02
CA GLY A 3 55.29 -23.48 42.98
C GLY A 3 54.41 -24.60 43.56
N ALA A 4 53.31 -25.02 42.96
CA ALA A 4 52.49 -24.52 41.86
C ALA A 4 51.23 -25.40 41.74
N LEU A 5 50.07 -24.77 41.45
CA LEU A 5 48.81 -25.31 40.89
C LEU A 5 48.05 -26.40 41.70
N ARG A 6 46.70 -26.41 41.77
CA ARG A 6 45.81 -26.80 40.65
C ARG A 6 44.31 -26.59 40.99
N GLY A 7 43.56 -26.17 39.97
CA GLY A 7 42.13 -26.49 39.75
C GLY A 7 41.13 -25.53 40.40
N LEU A 8 40.04 -25.09 39.77
CA LEU A 8 39.48 -25.41 38.47
C LEU A 8 38.41 -24.33 38.19
N TYR A 9 38.70 -23.33 37.35
CA TYR A 9 37.66 -22.41 36.89
C TYR A 9 36.99 -23.04 35.66
N GLY A 10 35.79 -23.57 35.85
CA GLY A 10 34.93 -24.04 34.77
C GLY A 10 34.51 -22.84 33.91
N PHE A 11 34.91 -22.86 32.64
CA PHE A 11 34.41 -21.92 31.63
C PHE A 11 33.03 -22.41 31.16
N VAL A 12 31.96 -21.70 31.53
CA VAL A 12 30.65 -21.87 30.89
C VAL A 12 30.67 -21.05 29.60
N LEU A 13 30.76 -21.72 28.46
CA LEU A 13 30.59 -21.12 27.14
C LEU A 13 29.10 -20.82 26.93
N ALA A 14 28.72 -19.55 27.06
CA ALA A 14 27.40 -19.09 26.65
C ALA A 14 27.34 -19.02 25.11
N PRO A 15 26.37 -19.66 24.45
CA PRO A 15 26.21 -19.51 23.01
C PRO A 15 25.77 -18.09 22.68
N LEU A 16 26.63 -17.37 21.96
CA LEU A 16 26.33 -16.07 21.39
C LEU A 16 25.34 -16.28 20.25
N PHE A 17 24.05 -16.16 20.54
CA PHE A 17 23.01 -16.10 19.51
C PHE A 17 23.16 -14.79 18.74
N LEU A 18 23.83 -14.85 17.59
CA LEU A 18 23.77 -13.82 16.56
C LEU A 18 22.33 -13.78 16.04
N GLY A 19 21.53 -12.87 16.60
CA GLY A 19 20.21 -12.55 16.08
C GLY A 19 20.34 -12.00 14.66
N ILE A 20 19.96 -12.80 13.67
CA ILE A 20 19.73 -12.29 12.31
C ILE A 20 18.46 -11.44 12.40
N GLY A 21 18.64 -10.13 12.50
CA GLY A 21 17.53 -9.19 12.31
C GLY A 21 17.01 -9.35 10.89
N ALA A 22 15.79 -9.87 10.74
CA ALA A 22 15.10 -9.77 9.46
C ALA A 22 14.93 -8.28 9.13
N ALA A 23 15.54 -7.83 8.05
CA ALA A 23 15.28 -6.49 7.52
C ALA A 23 13.79 -6.41 7.23
N GLN A 24 13.07 -5.58 7.98
CA GLN A 24 11.67 -5.31 7.70
C GLN A 24 11.64 -4.60 6.36
N ALA A 25 11.09 -5.25 5.34
CA ALA A 25 10.78 -4.62 4.06
C ALA A 25 9.61 -3.63 4.26
N GLY A 26 9.83 -2.58 5.04
CA GLY A 26 9.01 -1.37 5.04
C GLY A 26 9.38 -0.56 3.82
N GLY A 27 9.00 -1.04 2.64
CA GLY A 27 9.27 -0.42 1.35
C GLY A 27 8.01 0.23 0.75
N LEU A 28 8.18 0.88 -0.40
CA LEU A 28 7.15 1.50 -1.25
C LEU A 28 5.87 0.64 -1.44
N ASP A 29 5.96 -0.66 -1.16
CA ASP A 29 4.87 -1.63 -1.11
C ASP A 29 3.79 -1.29 -0.07
N GLN A 30 4.16 -0.71 1.07
CA GLN A 30 3.22 -0.20 2.06
C GLN A 30 2.63 1.16 1.64
N ASP A 31 3.35 1.92 0.83
CA ASP A 31 2.95 3.28 0.41
C ASP A 31 1.79 3.28 -0.59
N ILE A 32 1.45 2.16 -1.22
CA ILE A 32 0.23 2.07 -2.03
C ILE A 32 -1.03 1.92 -1.17
N LEU A 33 -0.92 1.43 0.06
CA LEU A 33 -2.07 1.20 0.93
C LEU A 33 -2.69 2.54 1.37
N GLY A 34 -4.00 2.53 1.55
CA GLY A 34 -4.77 3.70 1.99
C GLY A 34 -5.76 4.17 0.96
N VAL A 35 -6.21 5.43 1.08
CA VAL A 35 -7.27 5.98 0.24
C VAL A 35 -6.67 6.91 -0.80
N TRP A 36 -7.12 6.75 -2.04
CA TRP A 36 -6.67 7.51 -3.20
C TRP A 36 -7.87 8.18 -3.85
N GLN A 37 -7.73 9.46 -4.19
CA GLN A 37 -8.72 10.21 -4.95
C GLN A 37 -8.42 10.07 -6.44
N THR A 38 -9.44 9.75 -7.24
CA THR A 38 -9.31 9.65 -8.71
C THR A 38 -9.10 11.02 -9.35
N ALA A 39 -8.56 11.06 -10.58
CA ALA A 39 -8.47 12.30 -11.34
C ALA A 39 -9.86 12.95 -11.48
N HIS A 40 -9.90 14.29 -11.43
CA HIS A 40 -11.12 15.11 -11.39
C HIS A 40 -11.94 15.02 -10.09
N GLY A 41 -11.46 14.33 -9.07
CA GLY A 41 -11.88 14.54 -7.68
C GLY A 41 -13.20 13.92 -7.25
N HIS A 42 -13.87 13.16 -8.12
CA HIS A 42 -15.23 12.67 -7.88
C HIS A 42 -15.33 11.31 -7.17
N SER A 43 -14.24 10.58 -6.96
CA SER A 43 -14.30 9.25 -6.34
C SER A 43 -13.08 8.93 -5.48
N TYR A 44 -13.29 8.08 -4.47
CA TYR A 44 -12.25 7.60 -3.57
C TYR A 44 -12.11 6.08 -3.70
N ILE A 45 -10.88 5.61 -3.82
CA ILE A 45 -10.55 4.20 -3.88
C ILE A 45 -9.68 3.84 -2.67
N ARG A 46 -10.17 2.94 -1.81
CA ARG A 46 -9.38 2.37 -0.72
C ARG A 46 -8.61 1.17 -1.25
N ILE A 47 -7.28 1.29 -1.32
CA ILE A 47 -6.37 0.20 -1.67
C ILE A 47 -5.97 -0.56 -0.40
N TYR A 48 -6.08 -1.88 -0.46
CA TYR A 48 -5.80 -2.80 0.64
C TYR A 48 -5.10 -4.06 0.12
N ASP A 49 -4.31 -4.70 0.97
CA ASP A 49 -3.74 -6.02 0.69
C ASP A 49 -4.73 -7.13 1.08
N LYS A 50 -4.69 -8.23 0.33
CA LYS A 50 -5.39 -9.46 0.64
C LYS A 50 -4.67 -10.63 -0.05
N ASP A 51 -4.28 -11.64 0.73
CA ASP A 51 -3.66 -12.88 0.22
C ASP A 51 -2.44 -12.63 -0.70
N GLY A 52 -1.63 -11.61 -0.39
CA GLY A 52 -0.46 -11.22 -1.18
C GLY A 52 -0.74 -10.42 -2.46
N GLY A 53 -2.01 -10.14 -2.75
CA GLY A 53 -2.44 -9.24 -3.83
C GLY A 53 -2.99 -7.92 -3.31
N TYR A 54 -2.97 -6.90 -4.15
CA TYR A 54 -3.53 -5.58 -3.87
C TYR A 54 -4.84 -5.38 -4.61
N PHE A 55 -5.82 -4.83 -3.90
CA PHE A 55 -7.18 -4.61 -4.35
C PHE A 55 -7.62 -3.19 -4.03
N GLY A 56 -8.60 -2.67 -4.76
CA GLY A 56 -9.08 -1.30 -4.65
C GLY A 56 -10.60 -1.28 -4.62
N GLN A 57 -11.18 -0.86 -3.51
CA GLN A 57 -12.62 -0.75 -3.32
C GLN A 57 -13.05 0.71 -3.47
N SER A 58 -14.05 1.00 -4.31
CA SER A 58 -14.68 2.32 -4.31
C SER A 58 -15.33 2.59 -2.95
N VAL A 59 -15.12 3.77 -2.38
CA VAL A 59 -15.70 4.22 -1.11
C VAL A 59 -16.39 5.57 -1.30
N VAL A 60 -17.49 5.79 -0.58
CA VAL A 60 -18.25 7.06 -0.67
C VAL A 60 -17.54 8.15 0.11
N HIS A 61 -17.08 7.83 1.32
CA HIS A 61 -16.26 8.70 2.14
C HIS A 61 -14.87 8.10 2.37
N PRO A 62 -13.81 8.92 2.45
CA PRO A 62 -12.45 8.42 2.72
C PRO A 62 -12.34 7.62 4.03
N THR A 63 -13.20 7.90 5.00
CA THR A 63 -13.24 7.20 6.28
C THR A 63 -13.92 5.83 6.23
N ASP A 64 -14.63 5.51 5.14
CA ASP A 64 -15.35 4.25 5.04
C ASP A 64 -14.39 3.05 4.94
N SER A 65 -14.77 1.97 5.61
CA SER A 65 -14.13 0.67 5.48
C SER A 65 -14.55 -0.04 4.18
N VAL A 66 -13.74 -1.02 3.77
CA VAL A 66 -14.05 -1.88 2.60
C VAL A 66 -15.39 -2.61 2.81
N GLN A 67 -15.69 -3.04 4.03
CA GLN A 67 -16.91 -3.76 4.39
C GLN A 67 -18.15 -2.87 4.26
N GLN A 68 -18.08 -1.62 4.76
CA GLN A 68 -19.17 -0.65 4.62
C GLN A 68 -19.45 -0.34 3.15
N ALA A 69 -18.40 -0.11 2.36
CA ALA A 69 -18.53 0.15 0.94
C ALA A 69 -19.18 -1.02 0.19
N ARG A 70 -18.77 -2.26 0.49
CA ARG A 70 -19.41 -3.46 -0.09
C ARG A 70 -20.87 -3.60 0.31
N ALA A 71 -21.21 -3.35 1.59
CA ALA A 71 -22.59 -3.37 2.06
C ALA A 71 -23.46 -2.29 1.38
N ALA A 72 -22.84 -1.16 1.03
CA ALA A 72 -23.45 -0.07 0.25
C ALA A 72 -23.46 -0.32 -1.27
N GLY A 73 -23.04 -1.50 -1.73
CA GLY A 73 -23.04 -1.86 -3.15
C GLY A 73 -21.97 -1.15 -3.99
N GLN A 74 -20.94 -0.58 -3.38
CA GLN A 74 -19.85 0.05 -4.11
C GLN A 74 -19.02 -1.00 -4.88
N PRO A 75 -18.60 -0.70 -6.12
CA PRO A 75 -17.84 -1.64 -6.93
C PRO A 75 -16.38 -1.76 -6.46
N GLN A 76 -15.81 -2.96 -6.63
CA GLN A 76 -14.36 -3.15 -6.57
C GLN A 76 -13.75 -2.71 -7.90
N ILE A 77 -12.84 -1.74 -7.85
CA ILE A 77 -12.20 -1.11 -9.02
C ILE A 77 -10.88 -1.78 -9.38
N LEU A 78 -10.07 -2.20 -8.40
CA LEU A 78 -8.80 -2.88 -8.64
C LEU A 78 -8.83 -4.30 -8.07
N ALA A 79 -8.31 -5.28 -8.81
CA ALA A 79 -8.25 -6.67 -8.38
C ALA A 79 -6.92 -7.33 -8.74
N HIS A 80 -6.36 -8.10 -7.80
CA HIS A 80 -5.21 -9.01 -8.00
C HIS A 80 -3.92 -8.36 -8.54
N PHE A 81 -3.62 -7.12 -8.13
CA PHE A 81 -2.33 -6.52 -8.44
C PHE A 81 -1.22 -7.18 -7.61
N LEU A 82 -0.10 -7.53 -8.24
CA LEU A 82 1.05 -8.15 -7.59
C LEU A 82 2.26 -7.22 -7.65
N SER A 83 2.97 -7.07 -6.54
CA SER A 83 4.23 -6.31 -6.50
C SER A 83 5.24 -6.98 -7.43
N GLN A 84 5.75 -6.22 -8.40
CA GLN A 84 6.76 -6.68 -9.36
C GLN A 84 8.16 -6.23 -8.94
N ARG A 85 8.21 -5.04 -8.37
CA ARG A 85 9.38 -4.35 -7.82
C ARG A 85 8.86 -3.20 -6.95
N PRO A 86 9.68 -2.63 -6.06
CA PRO A 86 9.26 -1.53 -5.21
C PRO A 86 8.59 -0.41 -6.01
N GLY A 87 7.35 -0.05 -5.64
CA GLY A 87 6.58 1.02 -6.28
C GLY A 87 5.91 0.66 -7.60
N VAL A 88 5.94 -0.61 -8.04
CA VAL A 88 5.28 -1.07 -9.28
C VAL A 88 4.52 -2.38 -9.05
N TRP A 89 3.24 -2.37 -9.45
CA TRP A 89 2.36 -3.53 -9.37
C TRP A 89 1.67 -3.78 -10.71
N SER A 90 1.53 -5.05 -11.10
CA SER A 90 0.89 -5.44 -12.36
C SER A 90 0.18 -6.78 -12.24
N HIS A 91 -0.26 -7.36 -13.37
CA HIS A 91 -1.07 -8.60 -13.47
C HIS A 91 -2.50 -8.48 -12.92
N GLY A 92 -2.85 -7.30 -12.40
CA GLY A 92 -4.18 -7.01 -11.93
C GLY A 92 -5.13 -6.55 -13.03
N THR A 93 -6.40 -6.47 -12.65
CA THR A 93 -7.49 -6.00 -13.50
C THR A 93 -8.08 -4.72 -12.91
N ILE A 94 -8.43 -3.77 -13.77
CA ILE A 94 -9.15 -2.54 -13.45
C ILE A 94 -10.57 -2.68 -13.98
N TYR A 95 -11.58 -2.46 -13.13
CA TYR A 95 -12.98 -2.39 -13.54
C TYR A 95 -13.41 -0.93 -13.68
N ASP A 96 -13.93 -0.59 -14.85
CA ASP A 96 -14.60 0.67 -15.13
C ASP A 96 -16.12 0.47 -15.00
N PRO A 97 -16.77 1.02 -13.95
CA PRO A 97 -18.20 0.85 -13.73
C PRO A 97 -19.06 1.65 -14.71
N ASP A 98 -18.55 2.76 -15.26
CA ASP A 98 -19.30 3.61 -16.20
C ASP A 98 -19.47 2.88 -17.54
N ASN A 99 -18.40 2.25 -18.01
CA ASN A 99 -18.38 1.47 -19.25
C ASN A 99 -18.60 -0.03 -19.05
N LYS A 100 -18.76 -0.49 -17.79
CA LYS A 100 -18.94 -1.90 -17.40
C LYS A 100 -17.89 -2.84 -18.01
N THR A 101 -16.64 -2.38 -18.08
CA THR A 101 -15.56 -3.06 -18.80
C THR A 101 -14.36 -3.31 -17.90
N HIS A 102 -13.60 -4.37 -18.19
CA HIS A 102 -12.38 -4.71 -17.47
C HIS A 102 -11.13 -4.49 -18.34
N PHE A 103 -10.09 -3.94 -17.74
CA PHE A 103 -8.79 -3.68 -18.35
C PHE A 103 -7.68 -4.39 -17.60
N GLN A 104 -6.63 -4.80 -18.28
CA GLN A 104 -5.39 -5.17 -17.59
C GLN A 104 -4.73 -3.89 -17.07
N GLY A 105 -4.10 -3.97 -15.89
CA GLY A 105 -3.60 -2.79 -15.20
C GLY A 105 -2.13 -2.85 -14.82
N ILE A 106 -1.52 -1.66 -14.75
CA ILE A 106 -0.24 -1.41 -14.08
C ILE A 106 -0.42 -0.22 -13.14
N LEU A 107 0.00 -0.37 -11.89
CA LEU A 107 0.07 0.70 -10.90
C LEU A 107 1.53 1.10 -10.71
N THR A 108 1.81 2.40 -10.69
CA THR A 108 3.17 2.91 -10.47
C THR A 108 3.12 4.07 -9.51
N LEU A 109 3.80 3.95 -8.37
CA LEU A 109 3.94 5.03 -7.41
C LEU A 109 4.97 6.03 -7.96
N LEU A 110 4.51 7.23 -8.33
CA LEU A 110 5.37 8.29 -8.86
C LEU A 110 6.00 9.12 -7.75
N SER A 111 5.26 9.29 -6.65
CA SER A 111 5.68 9.92 -5.40
C SER A 111 4.77 9.40 -4.27
N PRO A 112 5.08 9.66 -2.98
CA PRO A 112 4.26 9.17 -1.85
C PRO A 112 2.77 9.55 -1.92
N ASP A 113 2.44 10.60 -2.67
CA ASP A 113 1.11 11.17 -2.84
C ASP A 113 0.54 11.02 -4.26
N ARG A 114 1.28 10.40 -5.20
CA ARG A 114 0.86 10.30 -6.61
C ARG A 114 0.98 8.86 -7.13
N LEU A 115 -0.15 8.27 -7.48
CA LEU A 115 -0.24 6.94 -8.05
C LEU A 115 -0.67 7.04 -9.50
N LYS A 116 0.15 6.53 -10.41
CA LYS A 116 -0.25 6.33 -11.80
C LYS A 116 -1.02 5.02 -11.92
N VAL A 117 -2.21 5.09 -12.51
CA VAL A 117 -3.05 3.94 -12.83
C VAL A 117 -3.16 3.86 -14.34
N TYR A 118 -2.55 2.83 -14.93
CA TYR A 118 -2.56 2.60 -16.37
C TYR A 118 -3.38 1.36 -16.70
N GLY A 119 -4.38 1.51 -17.56
CA GLY A 119 -5.24 0.43 -18.04
C GLY A 119 -5.10 0.23 -19.54
N TYR A 120 -5.09 -1.02 -20.00
CA TYR A 120 -4.96 -1.36 -21.42
C TYR A 120 -5.76 -2.61 -21.81
N VAL A 121 -6.04 -2.76 -23.11
CA VAL A 121 -6.74 -3.92 -23.68
C VAL A 121 -5.79 -4.69 -24.59
N GLY A 122 -5.45 -5.92 -24.22
CA GLY A 122 -4.58 -6.80 -25.02
C GLY A 122 -3.14 -6.29 -25.07
N LEU A 123 -2.81 -5.44 -26.06
CA LEU A 123 -1.48 -4.87 -26.21
C LEU A 123 -1.30 -3.65 -25.28
N GLN A 124 -0.19 -3.62 -24.54
CA GLN A 124 0.08 -2.63 -23.50
C GLN A 124 0.15 -1.17 -23.96
N TRP A 125 0.23 -0.87 -25.25
CA TRP A 125 0.27 0.50 -25.78
C TRP A 125 -1.10 1.02 -26.23
N LEU A 126 -2.11 0.15 -26.28
CA LEU A 126 -3.51 0.50 -26.55
C LEU A 126 -4.25 0.69 -25.21
N GLY A 127 -3.87 1.75 -24.50
CA GLY A 127 -4.37 2.03 -23.16
C GLY A 127 -4.38 3.52 -22.82
N GLY A 128 -4.73 3.81 -21.57
CA GLY A 128 -4.76 5.16 -21.02
C GLY A 128 -4.31 5.16 -19.56
N GLU A 129 -3.87 6.33 -19.09
CA GLU A 129 -3.49 6.54 -17.70
C GLU A 129 -4.34 7.61 -17.03
N THR A 130 -4.44 7.48 -15.72
CA THR A 130 -4.93 8.51 -14.81
C THR A 130 -4.00 8.61 -13.62
N ILE A 131 -3.87 9.80 -13.04
CA ILE A 131 -3.08 10.02 -11.83
C ILE A 131 -4.03 10.21 -10.66
N TRP A 132 -3.90 9.35 -9.66
CA TRP A 132 -4.63 9.43 -8.41
C TRP A 132 -3.76 10.13 -7.36
N THR A 133 -4.42 10.85 -6.46
CA THR A 133 -3.77 11.59 -5.38
C THR A 133 -4.06 10.92 -4.04
N LYS A 134 -3.05 10.73 -3.20
CA LYS A 134 -3.25 10.10 -1.89
C LYS A 134 -4.04 11.03 -0.98
N VAL A 135 -5.04 10.48 -0.30
CA VAL A 135 -5.81 11.21 0.71
C VAL A 135 -5.04 11.14 2.03
N HIS A 136 -4.51 12.26 2.46
CA HIS A 136 -3.99 12.42 3.81
C HIS A 136 -5.15 12.82 4.73
N GLY A 137 -5.37 12.08 5.82
CA GLY A 137 -6.22 12.57 6.90
C GLY A 137 -5.70 13.94 7.32
N ARG A 138 -6.58 14.91 7.57
CA ARG A 138 -6.18 16.22 8.12
C ARG A 138 -5.59 16.01 9.51
N GLU A 139 -4.30 15.70 9.58
CA GLU A 139 -3.52 15.88 10.78
C GLU A 139 -3.19 17.38 10.89
N GLY A 140 -3.95 18.06 11.75
CA GLY A 140 -3.45 19.22 12.48
C GLY A 140 -3.36 20.57 11.76
N LYS A 141 -4.51 21.17 11.41
CA LYS A 141 -4.83 22.56 11.81
C LYS A 141 -6.32 22.66 12.10
N TRP A 142 -6.70 22.24 13.30
CA TRP A 142 -7.91 22.78 13.93
C TRP A 142 -7.56 24.20 14.40
N ASN A 143 -8.28 25.20 13.92
CA ASN A 143 -8.26 26.54 14.49
C ASN A 143 -9.42 26.61 15.52
N PRO A 144 -9.15 26.62 16.84
CA PRO A 144 -10.18 26.80 17.88
C PRO A 144 -10.94 28.11 17.76
N TYR A 145 -10.31 29.10 17.13
CA TYR A 145 -10.79 30.46 17.08
C TYR A 145 -11.15 30.76 15.63
N GLY A 146 -12.31 30.28 15.21
CA GLY A 146 -12.92 30.74 13.97
C GLY A 146 -12.94 32.28 13.96
N GLN A 147 -12.08 32.86 13.13
CA GLN A 147 -12.23 34.20 12.61
C GLN A 147 -11.91 34.09 11.13
N ASP A 148 -12.98 33.84 10.39
CA ASP A 148 -13.20 34.43 9.08
C ASP A 148 -13.03 35.95 9.20
N GLY A 149 -11.99 36.46 8.55
CA GLY A 149 -11.87 37.85 8.14
C GLY A 149 -12.30 37.99 6.69
#